data_AF-A0A9P5JIH8-F1
#
_entry.id   AF-A0A9P5JIH8-F1
#
_cell.length_a   1.000
_cell.length_b   1.000
_cell.length_c   1.000
_cell.angle_alpha   90.00
_cell.angle_beta   90.00
_cell.angle_gamma   90.00
#
_symmetry.space_group_name_H-M   'P 1'
#
loop_
_entity.id
_entity.type
_entity.pdbx_description
1 polymer ?
#
loop_
_entity_poly.entity_id
_entity_poly.type
_entity_poly.pdbx_seq_one_letter_code
_entity_poly.pdbx_strand_id
1 'polypeptide(L)'
;MALQTYWQTSLPGSGFEVTSTLVSGPNVYAASNGYVYRLDSETGQVMEENPLRGRGNYEVRLAISHDGSVLLVVFLGAVMPL
;
A
#
# COMPACT_ATOMS: atom_id res chain seq x y z
N MET A 1 3.14 29.11 -5.14
CA MET A 1 2.98 27.92 -4.27
C MET A 1 3.99 26.88 -4.70
N ALA A 2 4.76 26.31 -3.76
CA ALA A 2 5.73 25.25 -4.04
C ALA A 2 5.21 23.93 -3.44
N LEU A 3 5.51 22.81 -4.10
CA LEU A 3 5.23 21.50 -3.56
C LEU A 3 6.10 21.26 -2.32
N GLN A 4 5.48 20.83 -1.22
CA GLN A 4 6.18 20.50 0.03
C GLN A 4 5.86 19.06 0.44
N THR A 5 6.86 18.38 0.98
CA THR A 5 6.70 17.08 1.63
C THR A 5 6.18 17.29 3.04
N TYR A 6 5.00 16.74 3.35
CA TYR A 6 4.44 16.77 4.70
C TYR A 6 5.06 15.70 5.59
N TRP A 7 5.16 14.47 5.08
CA TRP A 7 5.79 13.34 5.75
C TRP A 7 6.41 12.37 4.74
N GLN A 8 7.31 11.53 5.23
CA GLN A 8 7.90 10.43 4.48
C GLN A 8 8.17 9.27 5.45
N THR A 9 7.83 8.06 5.02
CA THR A 9 7.93 6.86 5.84
C THR A 9 8.59 5.73 5.05
N SER A 10 9.56 5.06 5.68
CA SER A 10 10.15 3.83 5.14
C SER A 10 9.19 2.66 5.34
N LEU A 11 9.09 1.80 4.34
CA LEU A 11 8.27 0.58 4.37
C LEU A 11 9.15 -0.63 4.73
N PRO A 12 9.06 -1.17 5.96
CA PRO A 12 9.97 -2.23 6.41
C PRO A 12 9.73 -3.55 5.69
N GLY A 13 10.76 -4.14 5.09
CA GLY A 13 10.66 -5.44 4.40
C GLY A 13 10.38 -5.34 2.89
N SER A 14 9.99 -4.16 2.39
CA SER A 14 9.67 -3.99 0.96
C SER A 14 10.88 -3.77 0.05
N GLY A 15 12.09 -3.54 0.61
CA GLY A 15 13.29 -3.31 -0.19
C GLY A 15 13.24 -2.02 -1.02
N PHE A 16 13.79 -2.06 -2.24
CA PHE A 16 13.85 -0.92 -3.18
C PHE A 16 12.98 -1.15 -4.43
N GLU A 17 11.93 -1.96 -4.30
CA GLU A 17 11.02 -2.29 -5.40
C GLU A 17 9.99 -1.18 -5.65
N VAL A 18 9.28 -1.30 -6.78
CA VAL A 18 8.19 -0.38 -7.13
C VAL A 18 7.13 -0.35 -6.04
N THR A 19 6.74 0.87 -5.64
CA THR A 19 5.69 1.11 -4.65
C THR A 19 4.42 1.59 -5.33
N SER A 20 3.35 0.81 -5.23
CA SER A 20 2.00 1.24 -5.58
C SER A 20 1.37 1.94 -4.39
N THR A 21 0.83 3.14 -4.57
CA THR A 21 0.15 3.90 -3.51
C THR A 21 -1.31 4.18 -3.86
N LEU A 22 -2.16 4.23 -2.84
CA LEU A 22 -3.59 4.52 -2.96
C LEU A 22 -4.07 5.27 -1.72
N VAL A 23 -4.93 6.27 -1.89
CA VAL A 23 -5.52 7.03 -0.76
C VAL A 23 -7.02 6.76 -0.70
N SER A 24 -7.54 6.48 0.50
CA SER A 24 -8.96 6.33 0.76
C SER A 24 -9.33 6.88 2.14
N GLY A 25 -9.95 8.06 2.14
CA GLY A 25 -10.31 8.78 3.36
C GLY A 25 -9.10 9.01 4.27
N PRO A 26 -9.12 8.54 5.54
CA PRO A 26 -8.02 8.74 6.48
C PRO A 26 -6.84 7.77 6.26
N ASN A 27 -6.95 6.84 5.29
CA ASN A 27 -5.98 5.78 5.08
C ASN A 27 -5.18 6.02 3.79
N VAL A 28 -3.86 5.81 3.89
CA VAL A 28 -2.98 5.66 2.74
C VAL A 28 -2.51 4.21 2.69
N TYR A 29 -2.73 3.55 1.56
CA TYR A 29 -2.22 2.22 1.32
C TYR A 29 -0.95 2.30 0.47
N ALA A 30 0.06 1.56 0.86
CA ALA A 30 1.26 1.37 0.07
C ALA A 30 1.51 -0.13 -0.10
N ALA A 31 1.87 -0.55 -1.30
CA ALA A 31 2.23 -1.93 -1.55
C ALA A 31 3.53 -2.01 -2.35
N SER A 32 4.43 -2.88 -1.91
CA SER A 32 5.74 -3.06 -2.52
C SER A 32 6.32 -4.41 -2.11
N ASN A 33 6.92 -5.12 -3.07
CA ASN A 33 7.64 -6.38 -2.87
C ASN A 33 6.89 -7.48 -2.08
N GLY A 34 5.60 -7.68 -2.36
CA GLY A 34 4.77 -8.66 -1.63
C GLY A 34 4.25 -8.19 -0.27
N TYR A 35 4.42 -6.92 0.09
CA TYR A 35 3.86 -6.33 1.29
C TYR A 35 2.76 -5.32 0.94
N VAL A 36 1.76 -5.23 1.81
CA VAL A 36 0.77 -4.16 1.82
C VAL A 36 0.77 -3.52 3.20
N TYR A 37 0.81 -2.20 3.23
CA TYR A 37 0.80 -1.39 4.44
C TYR A 37 -0.40 -0.47 4.42
N ARG A 38 -1.01 -0.27 5.59
CA ARG A 38 -1.95 0.84 5.83
C ARG A 38 -1.23 1.88 6.68
N LEU A 39 -1.21 3.11 6.21
CA LEU A 39 -0.61 4.27 6.86
C LEU A 39 -1.71 5.25 7.24
N ASP A 40 -1.49 5.94 8.34
CA ASP A 40 -2.27 7.13 8.70
C ASP A 40 -1.97 8.27 7.71
N SER A 41 -3.01 8.89 7.16
CA SER A 41 -2.85 9.92 6.11
C SER A 41 -2.25 11.25 6.60
N GLU A 42 -2.41 11.57 7.90
CA GLU A 42 -1.93 12.83 8.47
C GLU A 42 -0.45 12.75 8.87
N THR A 43 -0.05 11.62 9.44
CA THR A 43 1.27 11.41 10.03
C THR A 43 2.20 10.55 9.17
N GLY A 44 1.65 9.76 8.25
CA GLY A 44 2.40 8.75 7.51
C GLY A 44 2.82 7.54 8.35
N GLN A 45 2.32 7.39 9.57
CA GLN A 45 2.69 6.27 10.43
C GLN A 45 2.11 4.96 9.89
N VAL A 46 2.91 3.90 9.81
CA VAL A 46 2.41 2.55 9.49
C VAL A 46 1.52 2.05 10.62
N MET A 47 0.24 1.87 10.31
CA MET A 47 -0.80 1.40 11.23
C MET A 47 -0.95 -0.12 11.17
N GLU A 48 -0.87 -0.69 9.97
CA GLU A 48 -1.00 -2.13 9.73
C GLU A 48 -0.05 -2.60 8.61
N GLU A 49 0.36 -3.86 8.69
CA GLU A 49 1.22 -4.53 7.71
C GLU A 49 0.65 -5.91 7.38
N ASN A 50 0.61 -6.24 6.09
CA ASN A 50 0.28 -7.56 5.59
C ASN A 50 1.39 -8.05 4.63
N PRO A 51 2.22 -9.03 5.04
CA PRO A 51 3.33 -9.54 4.24
C PRO A 51 2.92 -10.58 3.15
N LEU A 52 1.64 -10.61 2.74
CA LEU A 52 1.06 -11.53 1.74
C LEU A 52 1.68 -12.94 1.73
N ARG A 53 1.81 -13.54 2.93
CA ARG A 53 2.59 -14.78 3.13
C ARG A 53 2.17 -15.88 2.16
N GLY A 54 3.15 -16.56 1.60
CA GLY A 54 2.94 -17.65 0.64
C GLY A 54 2.68 -17.20 -0.79
N ARG A 55 2.69 -15.89 -1.08
CA ARG A 55 2.49 -15.36 -2.44
C ARG A 55 3.78 -14.89 -3.14
N GLY A 56 4.91 -14.96 -2.43
CA GLY A 56 6.22 -14.55 -2.92
C GLY A 56 6.42 -13.03 -2.91
N ASN A 57 7.60 -12.61 -3.35
CA ASN A 57 8.04 -11.22 -3.32
C ASN A 57 7.94 -10.66 -4.75
N TYR A 58 6.79 -10.08 -5.09
CA TYR A 58 6.48 -9.58 -6.43
C TYR A 58 5.94 -8.15 -6.38
N GLU A 59 5.90 -7.48 -7.54
CA GLU A 59 5.20 -6.21 -7.69
C GLU A 59 3.73 -6.40 -7.29
N VAL A 60 3.26 -5.50 -6.44
CA VAL A 60 1.88 -5.47 -5.96
C VAL A 60 1.25 -4.15 -6.39
N ARG A 61 0.08 -4.23 -7.02
CA ARG A 61 -0.74 -3.07 -7.38
C ARG A 61 -2.01 -3.04 -6.56
N LEU A 62 -2.43 -1.83 -6.22
CA LEU A 62 -3.62 -1.59 -5.40
C LEU A 62 -4.74 -0.97 -6.25
N ALA A 63 -5.97 -1.40 -6.00
CA ALA A 63 -7.18 -0.71 -6.41
C ALA A 63 -8.18 -0.75 -5.26
N ILE A 64 -9.10 0.19 -5.20
CA ILE A 64 -10.16 0.19 -4.18
C ILE A 64 -11.51 0.34 -4.85
N SER A 65 -12.54 -0.32 -4.30
CA SER A 65 -13.91 -0.11 -4.73
C SER A 65 -14.34 1.34 -4.51
N HIS A 66 -15.31 1.81 -5.29
CA HIS A 66 -15.76 3.21 -5.25
C HIS A 66 -16.29 3.63 -3.87
N ASP A 67 -16.91 2.69 -3.15
CA ASP A 67 -17.42 2.86 -1.79
C ASP A 67 -16.34 2.67 -0.70
N GLY A 68 -15.10 2.35 -1.08
CA GLY A 68 -13.99 2.13 -0.17
C GLY A 68 -14.07 0.85 0.65
N SER A 69 -15.06 -0.03 0.39
CA SER A 69 -15.32 -1.22 1.21
C SER A 69 -14.38 -2.39 0.92
N VAL A 70 -13.77 -2.42 -0.28
CA VAL A 70 -12.89 -3.50 -0.71
C VAL A 70 -11.59 -2.94 -1.27
N LEU A 71 -10.47 -3.29 -0.64
CA LEU A 71 -9.15 -3.09 -1.21
C LEU A 71 -8.78 -4.31 -2.06
N LEU A 72 -8.57 -4.10 -3.34
CA LEU A 72 -8.09 -5.13 -4.26
C LEU A 72 -6.56 -5.08 -4.34
N VAL A 73 -5.94 -6.23 -4.10
CA VAL A 73 -4.51 -6.46 -4.29
C VAL A 73 -4.32 -7.26 -5.55
N VAL A 74 -3.54 -6.71 -6.47
CA VAL A 74 -3.19 -7.34 -7.73
C VAL A 74 -1.71 -7.71 -7.70
N PHE A 75 -1.42 -9.00 -7.84
CA PHE A 75 -0.06 -9.54 -7.94
C PHE A 75 -0.08 -10.67 -8.95
N LEU A 76 0.92 -10.72 -9.86
CA LEU A 76 1.03 -11.77 -10.90
C LEU A 76 -0.27 -12.05 -11.69
N GLY A 77 -1.10 -11.02 -11.94
CA GLY A 77 -2.38 -11.16 -12.66
C GLY A 77 -3.54 -11.75 -11.85
N ALA A 78 -3.34 -12.08 -10.57
CA ALA A 78 -4.40 -12.46 -9.65
C ALA A 78 -4.92 -11.23 -8.90
N VAL A 79 -6.24 -11.13 -8.73
CA VAL A 79 -6.93 -10.07 -7.98
C VAL A 79 -7.57 -10.68 -6.74
N MET A 80 -7.33 -10.09 -5.57
CA MET A 80 -7.95 -10.56 -4.32
C MET A 80 -8.41 -9.39 -3.45
N PRO A 81 -9.51 -9.54 -2.69
CA PRO A 81 -9.86 -8.60 -1.64
C PRO A 81 -8.89 -8.76 -0.45
N LEU A 82 -8.53 -7.63 0.15
CA LEU A 82 -7.89 -7.51 1.46
C LEU A 82 -8.91 -7.02 2.49
#